data_AF-A0A9J6G0C5-F1
#
_entry.id   AF-A0A9J6G0C5-F1
#
_cell.length_a   1.000
_cell.length_b   1.000
_cell.length_c   1.000
_cell.angle_alpha   90.00
_cell.angle_beta   90.00
_cell.angle_gamma   90.00
#
_symmetry.space_group_name_H-M   'P 1'
#
loop_
_entity.id
_entity.type
_entity.pdbx_description
1 polymer ?
#
loop_
_entity_poly.entity_id
_entity_poly.type
_entity_poly.pdbx_seq_one_letter_code
_entity_poly.pdbx_strand_id
1 'polypeptide(L)'
;MDILCQEKATLHPADNSRKHFLAFDQSHIIKNVRWQFLARDIGGNKQISAACPKLLYKLQRGQAVKPVRFLSRKHLYPSNIEKMAVKPAVQLFSPPVTAALLYMQGQAGHTCDVEFASVGPTVEFMQIMHKWFTLMDVSNTRQHVHKNDPDTRQFTSADDPRLEWLECTFLDYLHKLKDESTPDHYLTKETHQALVQTTISNVECIRFLLNEKTFLFVLTRKFSSDPVETLFGFLRRMAGSNATLDVASVISGLERMLKTGIVASSMNSNVNAATSFCSESALAPGRAAEAHNPGAVEAFFPASAERLLLELCVEPPPRLSNPEVATVAMIGCFIVRAVTEKWNCRSCLDLIENPECDASC
;
A
#
# COMPACT_ATOMS: atom_id res chain seq x y z
N MET A 1 0.64 31.45 -4.30
CA MET A 1 0.21 30.17 -3.67
C MET A 1 0.87 29.94 -2.31
N ASP A 2 1.71 30.84 -1.78
CA ASP A 2 2.28 30.69 -0.42
C ASP A 2 1.28 31.00 0.70
N ILE A 3 0.11 31.59 0.39
CA ILE A 3 -0.98 31.87 1.36
C ILE A 3 -1.68 30.58 1.85
N LEU A 4 -1.76 29.53 1.02
CA LEU A 4 -2.43 28.28 1.39
C LEU A 4 -1.66 27.44 2.41
N CYS A 5 -0.40 27.78 2.68
CA CYS A 5 0.47 27.00 3.57
C CYS A 5 0.42 27.50 5.03
N GLN A 6 -0.27 28.61 5.31
CA GLN A 6 -0.35 29.20 6.66
C GLN A 6 -1.71 28.98 7.34
N GLU A 7 -2.81 28.84 6.61
CA GLU A 7 -4.14 28.62 7.18
C GLU A 7 -4.54 27.14 7.14
N LYS A 8 -4.73 26.55 8.33
CA LYS A 8 -5.09 25.14 8.53
C LYS A 8 -6.48 24.78 7.99
N ALA A 9 -7.40 25.76 7.96
CA ALA A 9 -8.74 25.64 7.43
C ALA A 9 -9.30 27.02 7.10
N THR A 10 -10.22 27.09 6.13
CA THR A 10 -10.96 28.32 5.82
C THR A 10 -12.40 28.22 6.31
N LEU A 11 -13.04 29.35 6.65
CA LEU A 11 -14.43 29.36 7.08
C LEU A 11 -15.38 29.18 5.88
N HIS A 12 -16.50 28.52 6.11
CA HIS A 12 -17.52 28.36 5.07
C HIS A 12 -18.20 29.71 4.77
N PRO A 13 -18.34 30.10 3.49
CA PRO A 13 -18.76 31.46 3.12
C PRO A 13 -20.18 31.83 3.54
N ALA A 14 -21.04 30.84 3.80
CA ALA A 14 -22.41 31.06 4.28
C ALA A 14 -22.61 30.75 5.78
N ASP A 15 -21.63 30.13 6.45
CA ASP A 15 -21.77 29.69 7.84
C ASP A 15 -20.41 29.58 8.52
N ASN A 16 -20.05 30.58 9.31
CA ASN A 16 -18.75 30.64 9.98
C ASN A 16 -18.53 29.53 11.03
N SER A 17 -19.57 28.76 11.39
CA SER A 17 -19.43 27.59 12.26
C SER A 17 -18.89 26.34 11.55
N ARG A 18 -18.82 26.39 10.21
CA ARG A 18 -18.28 25.31 9.37
C ARG A 18 -16.88 25.67 8.87
N LYS A 19 -16.00 24.69 8.92
CA LYS A 19 -14.60 24.78 8.48
C LYS A 19 -14.40 23.95 7.21
N HIS A 20 -13.59 24.46 6.29
CA HIS A 20 -13.12 23.77 5.11
C HIS A 20 -11.65 23.43 5.28
N PHE A 21 -11.36 22.13 5.36
CA PHE A 21 -10.01 21.60 5.42
C PHE A 21 -9.56 21.28 3.99
N LEU A 22 -8.49 21.94 3.54
CA LEU A 22 -7.97 21.79 2.18
C LEU A 22 -6.88 20.73 2.14
N ALA A 23 -7.06 19.70 1.31
CA ALA A 23 -6.14 18.59 1.18
C ALA A 23 -5.97 18.20 -0.29
N PHE A 24 -4.84 17.58 -0.61
CA PHE A 24 -4.62 16.95 -1.91
C PHE A 24 -4.86 15.45 -1.81
N ASP A 25 -5.17 14.82 -2.93
CA ASP A 25 -5.41 13.38 -2.97
C ASP A 25 -4.13 12.59 -2.62
N GLN A 26 -4.22 11.79 -1.57
CA GLN A 26 -3.12 10.97 -1.04
C GLN A 26 -2.55 9.98 -2.07
N SER A 27 -3.40 9.48 -2.98
CA SER A 27 -2.99 8.54 -4.03
C SER A 27 -2.12 9.21 -5.08
N HIS A 28 -2.41 10.48 -5.42
CA HIS A 28 -1.57 11.27 -6.32
C HIS A 28 -0.25 11.65 -5.67
N ILE A 29 -0.28 12.02 -4.39
CA ILE A 29 0.93 12.34 -3.62
C ILE A 29 1.90 11.13 -3.62
N ILE A 30 1.44 9.94 -3.24
CA ILE A 30 2.34 8.77 -3.16
C ILE A 30 2.88 8.36 -4.54
N LYS A 31 2.08 8.53 -5.61
CA LYS A 31 2.53 8.34 -7.00
C LYS A 31 3.66 9.31 -7.36
N ASN A 32 3.53 10.58 -6.98
CA ASN A 32 4.55 11.61 -7.22
C ASN A 32 5.83 11.36 -6.41
N VAL A 33 5.71 10.99 -5.14
CA VAL A 33 6.85 10.59 -4.29
C VAL A 33 7.59 9.43 -4.92
N ARG A 34 6.86 8.38 -5.32
CA ARG A 34 7.44 7.20 -5.99
C ARG A 34 8.12 7.56 -7.30
N TRP A 35 7.51 8.41 -8.13
CA TRP A 35 8.14 8.86 -9.37
C TRP A 35 9.48 9.56 -9.12
N GLN A 36 9.52 10.48 -8.15
CA GLN A 36 10.74 11.23 -7.84
C GLN A 36 11.82 10.33 -7.24
N PHE A 37 11.45 9.45 -6.29
CA PHE A 37 12.34 8.44 -5.72
C PHE A 37 12.99 7.54 -6.80
N LEU A 38 12.27 7.21 -7.88
CA LEU A 38 12.82 6.40 -8.97
C LEU A 38 13.73 7.19 -9.93
N ALA A 39 13.51 8.51 -10.03
CA ALA A 39 14.15 9.40 -11.00
C ALA A 39 15.41 10.08 -10.46
N ARG A 40 15.53 10.28 -9.14
CA ARG A 40 16.66 10.95 -8.50
C ARG A 40 16.94 10.39 -7.12
N ASP A 41 18.18 10.54 -6.67
CA ASP A 41 18.55 10.28 -5.29
C ASP A 41 18.13 11.46 -4.40
N ILE A 42 17.68 11.13 -3.19
CA ILE A 42 17.15 12.07 -2.20
C ILE A 42 18.11 12.14 -0.98
N GLY A 43 18.18 13.28 -0.31
CA GLY A 43 19.04 13.51 0.85
C GLY A 43 20.35 14.22 0.50
N GLY A 44 20.97 14.87 1.50
CA GLY A 44 22.20 15.65 1.31
C GLY A 44 23.36 14.86 0.71
N ASN A 45 23.54 13.63 1.17
CA ASN A 45 24.57 12.71 0.68
C ASN A 45 24.04 11.71 -0.36
N LYS A 46 22.87 11.97 -0.99
CA LYS A 46 22.21 11.04 -1.94
C LYS A 46 21.98 9.64 -1.36
N GLN A 47 21.75 9.58 -0.05
CA GLN A 47 21.67 8.34 0.71
C GLN A 47 20.36 7.56 0.48
N ILE A 48 19.32 8.22 -0.04
CA ILE A 48 18.05 7.60 -0.39
C ILE A 48 18.02 7.40 -1.90
N SER A 49 18.11 6.15 -2.35
CA SER A 49 18.18 5.83 -3.77
C SER A 49 17.37 4.58 -4.12
N ALA A 50 16.79 4.58 -5.32
CA ALA A 50 16.15 3.39 -5.89
C ALA A 50 17.15 2.32 -6.38
N ALA A 51 18.46 2.50 -6.21
CA ALA A 51 19.49 1.54 -6.63
C ALA A 51 19.29 0.15 -6.00
N CYS A 52 19.22 0.05 -4.68
CA CYS A 52 19.03 -1.22 -3.97
C CYS A 52 17.69 -1.91 -4.31
N PRO A 53 16.54 -1.23 -4.37
CA PRO A 53 15.30 -1.83 -4.90
C PRO A 53 15.43 -2.35 -6.33
N LYS A 54 16.15 -1.63 -7.21
CA LYS A 54 16.42 -2.07 -8.60
C LYS A 54 17.33 -3.29 -8.61
N LEU A 55 18.33 -3.36 -7.74
CA LEU A 55 19.22 -4.51 -7.59
C LEU A 55 18.47 -5.73 -7.06
N LEU A 56 17.65 -5.58 -6.02
CA LEU A 56 16.78 -6.64 -5.50
C LEU A 56 15.91 -7.24 -6.61
N TYR A 57 15.28 -6.39 -7.43
CA TYR A 57 14.49 -6.85 -8.57
C TYR A 57 15.31 -7.65 -9.60
N LYS A 58 16.55 -7.24 -9.87
CA LYS A 58 17.46 -7.96 -10.78
C LYS A 58 17.86 -9.32 -10.19
N LEU A 59 18.20 -9.37 -8.90
CA LEU A 59 18.60 -10.59 -8.20
C LEU A 59 17.48 -11.63 -8.18
N GLN A 60 16.25 -11.22 -7.87
CA GLN A 60 15.11 -12.14 -7.85
C GLN A 60 14.57 -12.50 -9.26
N ARG A 61 15.17 -11.97 -10.32
CA ARG A 61 14.71 -12.23 -11.70
C ARG A 61 15.19 -13.62 -12.12
N GLY A 62 14.24 -14.51 -12.40
CA GLY A 62 14.54 -15.89 -12.83
C GLY A 62 14.61 -16.88 -11.66
N GLN A 63 14.61 -16.40 -10.42
CA GLN A 63 14.50 -17.23 -9.23
C GLN A 63 13.14 -17.94 -9.18
N ALA A 64 13.16 -19.21 -8.79
CA ALA A 64 11.95 -20.02 -8.63
C ALA A 64 11.08 -19.48 -7.47
N VAL A 65 11.75 -19.04 -6.40
CA VAL A 65 11.12 -18.47 -5.21
C VAL A 65 11.69 -17.07 -4.99
N LYS A 66 10.82 -16.04 -4.99
CA LYS A 66 11.24 -14.63 -4.95
C LYS A 66 10.99 -14.01 -3.59
N PRO A 67 11.97 -13.32 -2.99
CA PRO A 67 11.80 -12.60 -1.72
C PRO A 67 10.58 -11.67 -1.74
N VAL A 68 10.38 -10.96 -2.87
CA VAL A 68 9.20 -10.11 -3.07
C VAL A 68 8.48 -10.50 -4.36
N ARG A 69 7.58 -11.46 -4.24
CA ARG A 69 6.77 -12.02 -5.35
C ARG A 69 6.08 -11.02 -6.27
N PHE A 70 5.54 -9.91 -5.74
CA PHE A 70 4.84 -8.91 -6.55
C PHE A 70 5.77 -7.86 -7.20
N LEU A 71 7.02 -7.76 -6.74
CA LEU A 71 7.97 -6.76 -7.24
C LEU A 71 8.34 -7.11 -8.68
N SER A 72 7.93 -6.22 -9.58
CA SER A 72 7.97 -6.42 -11.03
C SER A 72 8.46 -5.15 -11.72
N ARG A 73 8.82 -5.25 -13.01
CA ARG A 73 9.31 -4.10 -13.81
C ARG A 73 8.47 -2.84 -13.61
N LYS A 74 7.13 -2.96 -13.65
CA LYS A 74 6.20 -1.83 -13.50
C LYS A 74 6.33 -1.06 -12.18
N HIS A 75 6.95 -1.64 -11.14
CA HIS A 75 7.20 -0.97 -9.85
C HIS A 75 8.41 -0.02 -9.92
N LEU A 76 9.43 -0.37 -10.69
CA LEU A 76 10.73 0.31 -10.71
C LEU A 76 10.99 1.09 -12.01
N TYR A 77 10.36 0.65 -13.10
CA TYR A 77 10.49 1.21 -14.43
C TYR A 77 9.09 1.41 -15.06
N PRO A 78 8.20 2.22 -14.44
CA PRO A 78 6.86 2.43 -14.96
C PRO A 78 6.88 3.23 -16.27
N SER A 79 6.10 2.77 -17.26
CA SER A 79 5.69 3.59 -18.40
C SER A 79 4.81 4.77 -17.96
N ASN A 80 4.55 5.72 -18.86
CA ASN A 80 3.71 6.89 -18.54
C ASN A 80 2.31 6.50 -18.06
N ILE A 81 1.74 5.41 -18.58
CA ILE A 81 0.44 4.89 -18.12
C ILE A 81 0.59 4.25 -16.74
N GLU A 82 1.63 3.44 -16.52
CA GLU A 82 1.86 2.74 -15.25
C GLU A 82 2.24 3.68 -14.09
N LYS A 83 2.74 4.89 -14.39
CA LYS A 83 2.94 5.94 -13.37
C LYS A 83 1.64 6.34 -12.68
N MET A 84 0.50 6.20 -13.36
CA MET A 84 -0.82 6.53 -12.81
C MET A 84 -1.37 5.45 -11.88
N ALA A 85 -0.77 4.26 -11.84
CA ALA A 85 -1.22 3.16 -10.99
C ALA A 85 -0.76 3.35 -9.54
N VAL A 86 -1.73 3.47 -8.64
CA VAL A 86 -1.49 3.65 -7.18
C VAL A 86 -0.92 2.39 -6.55
N LYS A 87 -1.45 1.21 -6.90
CA LYS A 87 -1.04 -0.06 -6.30
C LYS A 87 0.47 -0.33 -6.40
N PRO A 88 1.13 -0.22 -7.57
CA PRO A 88 2.58 -0.38 -7.64
C PRO A 88 3.38 0.69 -6.88
N ALA A 89 2.83 1.90 -6.71
CA ALA A 89 3.47 2.95 -5.93
C ALA A 89 3.50 2.59 -4.44
N VAL A 90 2.36 2.19 -3.89
CA VAL A 90 2.23 1.78 -2.48
C VAL A 90 2.99 0.48 -2.20
N GLN A 91 2.91 -0.49 -3.12
CA GLN A 91 3.60 -1.77 -2.97
C GLN A 91 5.12 -1.62 -2.99
N LEU A 92 5.68 -0.66 -3.73
CA LEU A 92 7.12 -0.43 -3.73
C LEU A 92 7.63 -0.09 -2.32
N PHE A 93 6.88 0.71 -1.56
CA PHE A 93 7.26 1.15 -0.21
C PHE A 93 6.85 0.17 0.90
N SER A 94 6.18 -0.94 0.56
CA SER A 94 5.54 -1.82 1.54
C SER A 94 6.51 -2.67 2.38
N PRO A 95 6.06 -3.17 3.57
CA PRO A 95 6.89 -3.96 4.48
C PRO A 95 7.60 -5.17 3.85
N PRO A 96 6.99 -5.93 2.92
CA PRO A 96 7.71 -7.01 2.24
C PRO A 96 8.95 -6.54 1.48
N VAL A 97 8.91 -5.35 0.87
CA VAL A 97 10.07 -4.81 0.14
C VAL A 97 11.14 -4.36 1.13
N THR A 98 10.75 -3.60 2.16
CA THR A 98 11.71 -3.07 3.14
C THR A 98 12.34 -4.18 3.99
N ALA A 99 11.58 -5.21 4.36
CA ALA A 99 12.10 -6.40 5.05
C ALA A 99 13.12 -7.16 4.18
N ALA A 100 12.84 -7.34 2.88
CA ALA A 100 13.79 -7.96 1.97
C ALA A 100 15.08 -7.13 1.84
N LEU A 101 14.99 -5.80 1.77
CA LEU A 101 16.17 -4.92 1.71
C LEU A 101 16.99 -4.97 3.00
N LEU A 102 16.35 -4.98 4.19
CA LEU A 102 17.04 -5.14 5.46
C LEU A 102 17.73 -6.50 5.59
N TYR A 103 17.08 -7.56 5.11
CA TYR A 103 17.70 -8.88 5.04
C TYR A 103 18.98 -8.84 4.18
N MET A 104 18.90 -8.23 2.99
CA MET A 104 20.06 -8.07 2.11
C MET A 104 21.15 -7.20 2.77
N GLN A 105 20.78 -6.15 3.51
CA GLN A 105 21.76 -5.34 4.25
C GLN A 105 22.57 -6.20 5.23
N GLY A 106 21.92 -7.09 5.98
CA GLY A 106 22.59 -8.00 6.92
C GLY A 106 23.47 -9.06 6.25
N GLN A 107 23.29 -9.28 4.94
CA GLN A 107 24.06 -10.22 4.12
C GLN A 107 25.08 -9.55 3.19
N ALA A 108 25.17 -8.21 3.22
CA ALA A 108 26.00 -7.42 2.32
C ALA A 108 27.48 -7.78 2.47
N GLY A 109 28.15 -8.08 1.35
CA GLY A 109 29.56 -8.51 1.33
C GLY A 109 29.79 -9.97 1.75
N HIS A 110 28.73 -10.69 2.12
CA HIS A 110 28.78 -12.14 2.34
C HIS A 110 28.13 -12.88 1.19
N THR A 111 26.80 -12.83 1.11
CA THR A 111 25.98 -13.62 0.18
C THR A 111 25.20 -12.74 -0.79
N CYS A 112 25.25 -11.42 -0.60
CA CYS A 112 24.75 -10.45 -1.56
C CYS A 112 25.72 -9.27 -1.75
N ASP A 113 25.39 -8.43 -2.72
CA ASP A 113 26.18 -7.27 -3.12
C ASP A 113 26.48 -6.33 -1.95
N VAL A 114 27.70 -5.77 -1.92
CA VAL A 114 28.12 -4.79 -0.92
C VAL A 114 27.31 -3.49 -1.01
N GLU A 115 26.71 -3.20 -2.17
CA GLU A 115 25.80 -2.06 -2.36
C GLU A 115 24.64 -2.06 -1.35
N PHE A 116 24.20 -3.22 -0.86
CA PHE A 116 23.12 -3.28 0.14
C PHE A 116 23.53 -2.76 1.52
N ALA A 117 24.83 -2.62 1.82
CA ALA A 117 25.28 -2.15 3.13
C ALA A 117 24.76 -0.74 3.46
N SER A 118 24.61 0.12 2.44
CA SER A 118 24.16 1.51 2.57
C SER A 118 22.64 1.70 2.40
N VAL A 119 21.84 0.62 2.36
CA VAL A 119 20.40 0.71 2.09
C VAL A 119 19.57 1.30 3.24
N GLY A 120 20.14 1.43 4.45
CA GLY A 120 19.44 1.86 5.66
C GLY A 120 18.58 3.12 5.49
N PRO A 121 19.13 4.26 5.06
CA PRO A 121 18.37 5.50 4.85
C PRO A 121 17.25 5.34 3.81
N THR A 122 17.48 4.53 2.78
CA THR A 122 16.46 4.19 1.78
C THR A 122 15.31 3.42 2.42
N VAL A 123 15.61 2.39 3.23
CA VAL A 123 14.58 1.62 3.95
C VAL A 123 13.74 2.50 4.86
N GLU A 124 14.39 3.38 5.65
CA GLU A 124 13.71 4.31 6.54
C GLU A 124 12.73 5.21 5.77
N PHE A 125 13.20 5.83 4.69
CA PHE A 125 12.35 6.64 3.81
C PHE A 125 11.13 5.87 3.29
N MET A 126 11.34 4.64 2.81
CA MET A 126 10.28 3.79 2.29
C MET A 126 9.26 3.44 3.39
N GLN A 127 9.71 3.11 4.60
CA GLN A 127 8.84 2.81 5.75
C GLN A 127 8.01 4.01 6.17
N ILE A 128 8.62 5.20 6.25
CA ILE A 128 7.94 6.45 6.61
C ILE A 128 6.87 6.80 5.59
N MET A 129 7.19 6.74 4.29
CA MET A 129 6.23 7.02 3.22
C MET A 129 5.10 6.00 3.17
N HIS A 130 5.40 4.72 3.44
CA HIS A 130 4.37 3.69 3.53
C HIS A 130 3.42 3.93 4.70
N LYS A 131 3.96 4.19 5.89
CA LYS A 131 3.15 4.47 7.09
C LYS A 131 2.28 5.70 6.89
N TRP A 132 2.82 6.78 6.34
CA TRP A 132 2.05 7.97 5.98
C TRP A 132 0.86 7.62 5.08
N PHE A 133 1.10 6.89 3.98
CA PHE A 133 0.00 6.50 3.07
C PHE A 133 -1.03 5.59 3.75
N THR A 134 -0.57 4.64 4.56
CA THR A 134 -1.44 3.72 5.32
C THR A 134 -2.40 4.48 6.24
N LEU A 135 -1.92 5.50 6.95
CA LEU A 135 -2.74 6.35 7.81
C LEU A 135 -3.73 7.24 7.02
N MET A 136 -3.33 7.67 5.81
CA MET A 136 -4.19 8.46 4.93
C MET A 136 -5.20 7.63 4.12
N ASP A 137 -5.10 6.30 4.15
CA ASP A 137 -5.90 5.39 3.30
C ASP A 137 -6.71 4.34 4.11
N VAL A 138 -7.12 4.71 5.33
CA VAL A 138 -7.96 3.89 6.20
C VAL A 138 -9.38 3.83 5.65
N SER A 139 -9.82 2.61 5.34
CA SER A 139 -10.95 2.37 4.44
C SER A 139 -12.22 1.87 5.09
N ASN A 140 -12.08 1.12 6.17
CA ASN A 140 -13.18 0.50 6.90
C ASN A 140 -12.72 0.06 8.29
N THR A 141 -13.68 -0.25 9.15
CA THR A 141 -13.44 -0.59 10.57
C THR A 141 -12.84 -1.97 10.80
N ARG A 142 -12.72 -2.80 9.75
CA ARG A 142 -12.16 -4.16 9.83
C ARG A 142 -10.83 -4.29 9.10
N GLN A 143 -10.30 -3.22 8.49
CA GLN A 143 -9.10 -3.29 7.66
C GLN A 143 -7.89 -3.77 8.47
N HIS A 144 -7.73 -3.27 9.69
CA HIS A 144 -6.67 -3.69 10.63
C HIS A 144 -6.70 -5.17 10.97
N VAL A 145 -7.90 -5.78 11.08
CA VAL A 145 -8.05 -7.21 11.32
C VAL A 145 -7.59 -8.00 10.09
N HIS A 146 -8.08 -7.65 8.90
CA HIS A 146 -7.75 -8.39 7.67
C HIS A 146 -6.29 -8.27 7.26
N LYS A 147 -5.68 -7.10 7.50
CA LYS A 147 -4.27 -6.85 7.18
C LYS A 147 -3.30 -7.21 8.31
N ASN A 148 -3.82 -7.51 9.50
CA ASN A 148 -3.05 -7.61 10.73
C ASN A 148 -2.11 -6.40 10.90
N ASP A 149 -2.67 -5.20 10.74
CA ASP A 149 -1.92 -3.94 10.73
C ASP A 149 -2.67 -2.89 11.55
N PRO A 150 -2.19 -2.55 12.77
CA PRO A 150 -2.86 -1.60 13.65
C PRO A 150 -2.93 -0.19 13.06
N ASP A 151 -2.01 0.20 12.18
CA ASP A 151 -2.03 1.52 11.55
C ASP A 151 -3.23 1.69 10.61
N THR A 152 -3.83 0.60 10.14
CA THR A 152 -5.04 0.64 9.31
C THR A 152 -6.36 0.65 10.09
N ARG A 153 -6.32 0.88 11.41
CA ARG A 153 -7.52 1.01 12.23
C ARG A 153 -8.20 2.37 12.01
N GLN A 154 -9.53 2.42 12.09
CA GLN A 154 -10.26 3.68 12.08
C GLN A 154 -9.83 4.59 13.25
N PHE A 155 -9.82 5.91 13.04
CA PHE A 155 -9.54 6.86 14.12
C PHE A 155 -10.77 7.01 14.99
N THR A 156 -10.62 6.85 16.31
CA THR A 156 -11.73 6.90 17.29
C THR A 156 -11.48 7.91 18.41
N SER A 157 -10.25 8.41 18.53
CA SER A 157 -9.85 9.40 19.52
C SER A 157 -9.07 10.51 18.84
N ALA A 158 -9.26 11.75 19.31
CA ALA A 158 -8.45 12.89 18.87
C ALA A 158 -7.01 12.86 19.40
N ASP A 159 -6.78 12.07 20.46
CA ASP A 159 -5.48 11.82 21.08
C ASP A 159 -4.86 10.49 20.59
N ASP A 160 -5.29 10.01 19.41
CA ASP A 160 -4.72 8.80 18.82
C ASP A 160 -3.22 9.04 18.49
N PRO A 161 -2.29 8.20 18.99
CA PRO A 161 -0.85 8.40 18.81
C PRO A 161 -0.41 8.40 17.34
N ARG A 162 -1.24 7.86 16.44
CA ARG A 162 -0.99 7.91 15.00
C ARG A 162 -1.18 9.31 14.43
N LEU A 163 -2.03 10.14 15.04
CA LEU A 163 -2.18 11.56 14.68
C LEU A 163 -0.95 12.35 15.13
N GLU A 164 -0.44 12.07 16.33
CA GLU A 164 0.82 12.66 16.82
C GLU A 164 2.00 12.24 15.94
N TRP A 165 2.08 10.97 15.53
CA TRP A 165 3.11 10.52 14.60
C TRP A 165 3.07 11.29 13.26
N LEU A 166 1.88 11.61 12.74
CA LEU A 166 1.73 12.39 11.51
C LEU A 166 2.19 13.83 11.67
N GLU A 167 1.88 14.48 12.79
CA GLU A 167 2.21 15.91 13.01
C GLU A 167 3.64 16.13 13.51
N CYS A 168 4.13 15.28 14.39
CA CYS A 168 5.44 15.44 15.00
C CYS A 168 6.47 14.64 14.21
N THR A 169 6.39 13.31 14.25
CA THR A 169 7.45 12.45 13.68
C THR A 169 7.59 12.59 12.17
N PHE A 170 6.48 12.56 11.44
CA PHE A 170 6.51 12.60 9.97
C PHE A 170 6.88 13.98 9.42
N LEU A 171 6.31 15.06 9.97
CA LEU A 171 6.67 16.41 9.53
C LEU A 171 8.12 16.75 9.92
N ASP A 172 8.56 16.41 11.13
CA ASP A 172 9.97 16.61 11.54
C ASP A 172 10.93 15.85 10.62
N TYR A 173 10.58 14.63 10.22
CA TYR A 173 11.37 13.88 9.23
C TYR A 173 11.43 14.61 7.89
N LEU A 174 10.29 15.09 7.37
CA LEU A 174 10.27 15.85 6.11
C LEU A 174 11.08 17.15 6.19
N HIS A 175 11.03 17.84 7.33
CA HIS A 175 11.80 19.05 7.60
C HIS A 175 13.30 18.76 7.61
N LYS A 176 13.75 17.80 8.43
CA LYS A 176 15.16 17.38 8.47
C LYS A 176 15.66 16.94 7.11
N LEU A 177 14.89 16.09 6.41
CA LEU A 177 15.27 15.62 5.10
C LEU A 177 15.39 16.77 4.09
N LYS A 178 14.55 17.80 4.18
CA LYS A 178 14.62 18.99 3.33
C LYS A 178 15.85 19.83 3.66
N ASP A 179 16.12 20.07 4.94
CA ASP A 179 17.24 20.90 5.40
C ASP A 179 18.59 20.27 5.06
N GLU A 180 18.66 18.94 5.11
CA GLU A 180 19.86 18.19 4.72
C GLU A 180 20.02 18.09 3.19
N SER A 181 18.95 18.24 2.40
CA SER A 181 18.97 18.04 0.95
C SER A 181 19.26 19.32 0.17
N THR A 182 19.92 19.19 -0.98
CA THR A 182 19.91 20.27 -1.97
C THR A 182 18.58 20.28 -2.75
N PRO A 183 18.18 21.39 -3.40
CA PRO A 183 16.93 21.46 -4.16
C PRO A 183 16.79 20.38 -5.25
N ASP A 184 17.90 19.97 -5.87
CA ASP A 184 17.91 18.92 -6.89
C ASP A 184 17.80 17.50 -6.30
N HIS A 185 18.19 17.33 -5.04
CA HIS A 185 18.18 16.06 -4.29
C HIS A 185 17.07 16.02 -3.24
N TYR A 186 15.98 16.74 -3.48
CA TYR A 186 14.77 16.69 -2.67
C TYR A 186 13.52 16.49 -3.53
N LEU A 187 12.38 16.35 -2.86
CA LEU A 187 11.07 16.38 -3.51
C LEU A 187 10.81 17.77 -4.11
N THR A 188 10.08 17.85 -5.22
CA THR A 188 9.65 19.14 -5.78
C THR A 188 8.87 19.96 -4.76
N LYS A 189 8.90 21.28 -4.91
CA LYS A 189 8.18 22.22 -4.03
C LYS A 189 6.71 21.81 -3.88
N GLU A 190 6.05 21.46 -4.99
CA GLU A 190 4.64 21.09 -5.02
C GLU A 190 4.38 19.77 -4.29
N THR A 191 5.25 18.77 -4.43
CA THR A 191 5.06 17.47 -3.77
C THR A 191 5.29 17.58 -2.27
N HIS A 192 6.32 18.33 -1.85
CA HIS A 192 6.56 18.63 -0.45
C HIS A 192 5.40 19.42 0.17
N GLN A 193 4.94 20.48 -0.50
CA GLN A 193 3.79 21.27 -0.02
C GLN A 193 2.52 20.42 0.06
N ALA A 194 2.26 19.55 -0.92
CA ALA A 194 1.11 18.67 -0.90
C ALA A 194 1.17 17.65 0.26
N LEU A 195 2.35 17.08 0.55
CA LEU A 195 2.55 16.20 1.72
C LEU A 195 2.27 16.93 3.03
N VAL A 196 2.89 18.09 3.23
CA VAL A 196 2.75 18.88 4.47
C VAL A 196 1.31 19.35 4.66
N GLN A 197 0.73 20.01 3.65
CA GLN A 197 -0.63 20.55 3.72
C GLN A 197 -1.67 19.45 3.96
N THR A 198 -1.61 18.36 3.20
CA THR A 198 -2.55 17.23 3.35
C THR A 198 -2.43 16.59 4.72
N THR A 199 -1.22 16.48 5.25
CA THR A 199 -0.99 15.89 6.59
C THR A 199 -1.62 16.76 7.67
N ILE A 200 -1.27 18.05 7.72
CA ILE A 200 -1.80 19.00 8.71
C ILE A 200 -3.32 19.07 8.60
N SER A 201 -3.83 19.28 7.39
CA SER A 201 -5.26 19.45 7.13
C SER A 201 -6.07 18.22 7.50
N ASN A 202 -5.60 17.01 7.16
CA ASN A 202 -6.32 15.78 7.51
C ASN A 202 -6.30 15.52 9.02
N VAL A 203 -5.19 15.78 9.72
CA VAL A 203 -5.14 15.59 11.17
C VAL A 203 -6.10 16.54 11.88
N GLU A 204 -6.09 17.82 11.51
CA GLU A 204 -7.03 18.82 12.05
C GLU A 204 -8.48 18.46 11.73
N CYS A 205 -8.76 18.00 10.50
CA CYS A 205 -10.09 17.53 10.11
C CYS A 205 -10.54 16.32 10.97
N ILE A 206 -9.66 15.35 11.22
CA ILE A 206 -9.97 14.18 12.07
C ILE A 206 -10.33 14.66 13.49
N ARG A 207 -9.51 15.52 14.10
CA ARG A 207 -9.79 16.04 15.45
C ARG A 207 -11.07 16.86 15.50
N PHE A 208 -11.33 17.69 14.49
CA PHE A 208 -12.57 18.44 14.36
C PHE A 208 -13.79 17.52 14.29
N LEU A 209 -13.74 16.48 13.47
CA LEU A 209 -14.84 15.53 13.32
C LEU A 209 -15.12 14.75 14.62
N LEU A 210 -14.06 14.34 15.33
CA LEU A 210 -14.19 13.57 16.57
C LEU A 210 -14.62 14.45 17.76
N ASN A 211 -13.98 15.60 17.97
CA ASN A 211 -14.21 16.45 19.15
C ASN A 211 -15.37 17.43 18.97
N GLU A 212 -15.42 18.16 17.85
CA GLU A 212 -16.42 19.22 17.65
C GLU A 212 -17.71 18.69 17.02
N LYS A 213 -17.62 17.65 16.16
CA LYS A 213 -18.77 17.05 15.49
C LYS A 213 -19.20 15.70 16.05
N THR A 214 -18.51 15.22 17.08
CA THR A 214 -18.85 14.01 17.86
C THR A 214 -19.04 12.74 17.01
N PHE A 215 -18.25 12.60 15.94
CA PHE A 215 -18.24 11.37 15.14
C PHE A 215 -17.69 10.21 15.95
N LEU A 216 -18.29 9.02 15.81
CA LEU A 216 -17.81 7.80 16.48
C LEU A 216 -16.42 7.37 15.98
N PHE A 217 -16.15 7.61 14.71
CA PHE A 217 -14.87 7.32 14.09
C PHE A 217 -14.70 8.08 12.76
N VAL A 218 -13.46 8.12 12.27
CA VAL A 218 -13.10 8.72 10.98
C VAL A 218 -12.35 7.71 10.11
N LEU A 219 -12.68 7.69 8.81
CA LEU A 219 -12.03 6.88 7.77
C LEU A 219 -11.36 7.80 6.75
N THR A 220 -10.03 7.86 6.75
CA THR A 220 -9.26 8.81 5.94
C THR A 220 -9.34 8.56 4.43
N ARG A 221 -9.67 7.33 3.99
CA ARG A 221 -9.99 7.07 2.58
C ARG A 221 -11.17 7.90 2.07
N LYS A 222 -12.09 8.33 2.96
CA LYS A 222 -13.22 9.18 2.56
C LYS A 222 -12.82 10.61 2.20
N PHE A 223 -11.56 10.99 2.44
CA PHE A 223 -11.00 12.28 2.02
C PHE A 223 -10.39 12.25 0.61
N SER A 224 -10.30 11.08 -0.04
CA SER A 224 -9.75 10.96 -1.39
C SER A 224 -10.73 11.39 -2.48
N SER A 225 -10.20 11.65 -3.68
CA SER A 225 -11.00 11.90 -4.89
C SER A 225 -11.33 10.62 -5.66
N ASP A 226 -11.01 9.43 -5.13
CA ASP A 226 -11.29 8.14 -5.78
C ASP A 226 -12.77 7.97 -6.21
N PRO A 227 -13.78 8.44 -5.45
CA PRO A 227 -15.18 8.39 -5.90
C PRO A 227 -15.42 9.21 -7.19
N VAL A 228 -14.72 10.32 -7.35
CA VAL A 228 -14.79 11.16 -8.57
C VAL A 228 -14.07 10.48 -9.72
N GLU A 229 -12.89 9.88 -9.50
CA GLU A 229 -12.21 9.07 -10.52
C GLU A 229 -13.05 7.87 -10.97
N THR A 230 -13.80 7.30 -10.03
CA THR A 230 -14.73 6.20 -10.29
C THR A 230 -15.90 6.65 -11.16
N LEU A 231 -16.45 7.85 -10.92
CA LEU A 231 -17.44 8.46 -11.80
C LEU A 231 -16.88 8.62 -13.23
N PHE A 232 -15.65 9.09 -13.39
CA PHE A 232 -15.03 9.17 -14.72
C PHE A 232 -14.86 7.80 -15.38
N GLY A 233 -14.45 6.79 -14.61
CA GLY A 233 -14.38 5.41 -15.08
C GLY A 233 -15.74 4.87 -15.52
N PHE A 234 -16.78 5.17 -14.75
CA PHE A 234 -18.16 4.81 -15.09
C PHE A 234 -18.60 5.45 -16.40
N LEU A 235 -18.46 6.78 -16.55
CA LEU A 235 -18.81 7.50 -17.77
C LEU A 235 -18.09 6.95 -19.01
N ARG A 236 -16.80 6.61 -18.89
CA ARG A 236 -16.05 5.99 -20.01
C ARG A 236 -16.65 4.67 -20.44
N ARG A 237 -17.00 3.80 -19.49
CA ARG A 237 -17.62 2.50 -19.79
C ARG A 237 -19.01 2.64 -20.39
N MET A 238 -19.78 3.63 -19.98
CA MET A 238 -21.12 3.90 -20.55
C MET A 238 -21.08 4.18 -22.05
N ALA A 239 -19.98 4.76 -22.53
CA ALA A 239 -19.71 5.04 -23.94
C ALA A 239 -18.82 3.96 -24.58
N GLY A 240 -18.97 2.69 -24.20
CA GLY A 240 -18.22 1.58 -24.79
C GLY A 240 -16.75 1.49 -24.35
N SER A 241 -16.42 2.00 -23.16
CA SER A 241 -15.04 2.10 -22.65
C SER A 241 -14.15 3.01 -23.48
N ASN A 242 -14.73 4.04 -24.09
CA ASN A 242 -14.00 5.06 -24.83
C ASN A 242 -13.08 5.85 -23.87
N ALA A 243 -11.78 5.87 -24.17
CA ALA A 243 -10.79 6.58 -23.36
C ALA A 243 -10.96 8.10 -23.44
N THR A 244 -11.49 8.60 -24.56
CA THR A 244 -11.69 10.03 -24.84
C THR A 244 -13.17 10.28 -25.04
N LEU A 245 -13.82 10.87 -24.03
CA LEU A 245 -15.23 11.23 -24.10
C LEU A 245 -15.40 12.65 -24.65
N ASP A 246 -16.31 12.82 -25.60
CA ASP A 246 -16.81 14.14 -25.98
C ASP A 246 -17.87 14.63 -24.96
N VAL A 247 -18.16 15.93 -25.00
CA VAL A 247 -19.08 16.58 -24.06
C VAL A 247 -20.50 15.99 -24.15
N ALA A 248 -20.99 15.65 -25.34
CA ALA A 248 -22.32 15.10 -25.51
C ALA A 248 -22.42 13.70 -24.89
N SER A 249 -21.39 12.87 -25.07
CA SER A 249 -21.29 11.56 -24.40
C SER A 249 -21.27 11.69 -22.87
N VAL A 250 -20.57 12.69 -22.33
CA VAL A 250 -20.55 12.95 -20.88
C VAL A 250 -21.93 13.37 -20.38
N ILE A 251 -22.59 14.33 -21.03
CA ILE A 251 -23.94 14.81 -20.65
C ILE A 251 -24.94 13.65 -20.70
N SER A 252 -24.95 12.89 -21.80
CA SER A 252 -25.84 11.73 -21.94
C SER A 252 -25.58 10.67 -20.86
N GLY A 253 -24.31 10.42 -20.53
CA GLY A 253 -23.92 9.54 -19.43
C GLY A 253 -24.45 10.01 -18.07
N LEU A 254 -24.28 11.30 -17.76
CA LEU A 254 -24.78 11.89 -16.51
C LEU A 254 -26.31 11.88 -16.43
N GLU A 255 -27.01 12.23 -17.51
CA GLU A 255 -28.47 12.15 -17.55
C GLU A 255 -28.97 10.72 -17.34
N ARG A 256 -28.34 9.75 -18.00
CA ARG A 256 -28.70 8.34 -17.83
C ARG A 256 -28.43 7.88 -16.40
N MET A 257 -27.34 8.31 -15.79
CA MET A 257 -27.04 8.03 -14.39
C MET A 257 -28.13 8.57 -13.46
N LEU A 258 -28.56 9.83 -13.65
CA LEU A 258 -29.63 10.44 -12.86
C LEU A 258 -30.98 9.75 -13.06
N LYS A 259 -31.30 9.33 -14.29
CA LYS A 259 -32.56 8.66 -14.64
C LYS A 259 -32.62 7.22 -14.13
N THR A 260 -31.49 6.50 -14.12
CA THR A 260 -31.45 5.06 -13.79
C THR A 260 -30.98 4.78 -12.37
N GLY A 261 -30.25 5.71 -11.73
CA GLY A 261 -29.60 5.48 -10.43
C GLY A 261 -28.47 4.45 -10.47
N ILE A 262 -28.10 3.93 -11.64
CA ILE A 262 -27.09 2.86 -11.78
C ILE A 262 -25.70 3.50 -11.88
N VAL A 263 -24.88 3.32 -10.85
CA VAL A 263 -23.43 3.60 -10.89
C VAL A 263 -22.69 2.32 -10.54
N ALA A 264 -22.13 1.64 -11.53
CA ALA A 264 -21.27 0.50 -11.27
C ALA A 264 -19.80 0.96 -11.26
N SER A 265 -18.98 0.45 -10.36
CA SER A 265 -17.51 0.60 -10.47
C SER A 265 -16.89 -0.60 -11.18
N SER A 266 -15.66 -0.49 -11.67
CA SER A 266 -14.90 -1.69 -12.09
C SER A 266 -14.51 -2.50 -10.85
N MET A 267 -14.51 -3.83 -10.93
CA MET A 267 -13.96 -4.69 -9.87
C MET A 267 -12.48 -4.40 -9.58
N ASN A 268 -11.76 -3.84 -10.57
CA ASN A 268 -10.36 -3.43 -10.45
C ASN A 268 -10.19 -1.93 -10.15
N SER A 269 -11.26 -1.20 -9.82
CA SER A 269 -11.19 0.19 -9.37
C SER A 269 -10.57 0.28 -7.96
N ASN A 270 -10.00 1.44 -7.62
CA ASN A 270 -9.55 1.72 -6.25
C ASN A 270 -10.73 1.82 -5.26
N VAL A 271 -11.96 2.05 -5.76
CA VAL A 271 -13.20 2.07 -4.97
C VAL A 271 -13.87 0.70 -5.01
N ASN A 272 -14.27 0.21 -3.84
CA ASN A 272 -14.94 -1.07 -3.72
C ASN A 272 -16.29 -1.03 -4.48
N ALA A 273 -16.49 -1.94 -5.42
CA ALA A 273 -17.70 -1.99 -6.24
C ALA A 273 -18.99 -2.19 -5.40
N ALA A 274 -18.85 -2.76 -4.19
CA ALA A 274 -19.95 -2.92 -3.25
C ALA A 274 -20.46 -1.61 -2.61
N THR A 275 -19.71 -0.51 -2.72
CA THR A 275 -20.13 0.83 -2.22
C THR A 275 -20.76 1.70 -3.30
N SER A 276 -21.23 1.10 -4.40
CA SER A 276 -22.12 1.77 -5.35
C SER A 276 -23.25 2.42 -4.55
N PHE A 277 -23.41 3.74 -4.66
CA PHE A 277 -24.54 4.49 -4.10
C PHE A 277 -25.81 4.03 -4.83
N CYS A 278 -26.30 2.84 -4.51
CA CYS A 278 -27.67 2.47 -4.81
C CYS A 278 -28.53 3.27 -3.83
N SER A 279 -29.23 4.27 -4.35
CA SER A 279 -30.44 4.77 -3.68
C SER A 279 -31.31 3.53 -3.40
N GLU A 280 -31.45 3.16 -2.13
CA GLU A 280 -32.27 2.00 -1.73
C GLU A 280 -33.74 2.29 -2.05
N SER A 281 -34.13 1.93 -3.26
CA SER A 281 -35.52 1.70 -3.66
C SER A 281 -35.51 0.66 -4.77
N ALA A 282 -35.36 -0.61 -4.39
CA ALA A 282 -36.17 -1.73 -4.87
C ALA A 282 -35.52 -3.09 -4.53
N LEU A 283 -36.25 -3.84 -3.70
CA LEU A 283 -36.54 -5.28 -3.79
C LEU A 283 -35.41 -6.21 -4.25
N ALA A 284 -34.88 -6.96 -3.30
CA ALA A 284 -34.10 -8.15 -3.54
C ALA A 284 -34.87 -9.21 -4.36
N PRO A 285 -34.19 -9.88 -5.29
CA PRO A 285 -34.42 -11.29 -5.51
C PRO A 285 -33.14 -12.07 -5.18
N GLY A 286 -33.29 -13.01 -4.25
CA GLY A 286 -32.25 -13.97 -3.93
C GLY A 286 -31.82 -14.76 -5.17
N ARG A 287 -30.52 -14.98 -5.30
CA ARG A 287 -29.96 -16.07 -6.10
C ARG A 287 -28.91 -16.78 -5.26
N ALA A 288 -29.17 -18.05 -5.01
CA ALA A 288 -28.25 -18.98 -4.40
C ALA A 288 -26.98 -19.09 -5.26
N ALA A 289 -25.81 -19.01 -4.61
CA ALA A 289 -24.55 -19.37 -5.24
C ALA A 289 -24.44 -20.90 -5.23
N GLU A 290 -24.39 -21.51 -6.41
CA GLU A 290 -24.03 -22.90 -6.57
C GLU A 290 -22.56 -23.11 -6.17
N ALA A 291 -22.33 -24.09 -5.30
CA ALA A 291 -21.00 -24.50 -4.87
C ALA A 291 -20.31 -25.25 -6.01
N HIS A 292 -19.26 -24.65 -6.57
CA HIS A 292 -18.37 -25.32 -7.50
C HIS A 292 -17.41 -26.22 -6.71
N ASN A 293 -17.50 -27.53 -6.91
CA ASN A 293 -16.52 -28.52 -6.42
C ASN A 293 -15.12 -28.21 -6.98
N PRO A 294 -14.07 -28.12 -6.15
CA PRO A 294 -12.71 -28.10 -6.66
C PRO A 294 -12.31 -29.54 -7.02
N GLY A 295 -12.21 -29.83 -8.31
CA GLY A 295 -11.45 -30.98 -8.78
C GLY A 295 -10.01 -30.85 -8.30
N ALA A 296 -9.42 -31.96 -7.84
CA ALA A 296 -8.06 -32.03 -7.36
C ALA A 296 -7.09 -31.47 -8.42
N VAL A 297 -6.56 -30.28 -8.15
CA VAL A 297 -5.43 -29.74 -8.89
C VAL A 297 -4.21 -30.41 -8.28
N GLU A 298 -3.55 -31.30 -9.03
CA GLU A 298 -2.24 -31.82 -8.65
C GLU A 298 -1.29 -30.63 -8.45
N ALA A 299 -0.85 -30.43 -7.21
CA ALA A 299 0.08 -29.39 -6.86
C ALA A 299 1.46 -29.76 -7.43
N PHE A 300 1.84 -29.14 -8.54
CA PHE A 300 3.19 -29.28 -9.08
C PHE A 300 4.16 -28.46 -8.22
N PHE A 301 4.93 -29.13 -7.38
CA PHE A 301 6.01 -28.53 -6.60
C PHE A 301 7.30 -28.54 -7.43
N PRO A 302 7.92 -27.39 -7.75
CA PRO A 302 9.13 -27.37 -8.57
C PRO A 302 10.30 -28.09 -7.88
N ALA A 303 11.01 -28.97 -8.60
CA ALA A 303 12.18 -29.70 -8.07
C ALA A 303 13.29 -28.79 -7.52
N SER A 304 13.38 -27.54 -7.99
CA SER A 304 14.29 -26.54 -7.43
C SER A 304 13.88 -26.07 -6.02
N ALA A 305 12.58 -25.93 -5.77
CA ALA A 305 12.07 -25.58 -4.45
C ALA A 305 12.23 -26.74 -3.45
N GLU A 306 12.16 -27.98 -3.94
CA GLU A 306 12.39 -29.19 -3.13
C GLU A 306 13.83 -29.30 -2.65
N ARG A 307 14.81 -29.02 -3.52
CA ARG A 307 16.22 -28.95 -3.12
C ARG A 307 16.48 -27.86 -2.07
N LEU A 308 15.88 -26.68 -2.22
CA LEU A 308 16.00 -25.60 -1.25
C LEU A 308 15.37 -25.96 0.11
N LEU A 309 14.29 -26.75 0.12
CA LEU A 309 13.71 -27.29 1.36
C LEU A 309 14.67 -28.26 2.05
N LEU A 310 15.32 -29.14 1.29
CA LEU A 310 16.30 -30.08 1.85
C LEU A 310 17.50 -29.35 2.47
N GLU A 311 17.95 -28.23 1.90
CA GLU A 311 19.00 -27.38 2.48
C GLU A 311 18.61 -26.76 3.83
N LEU A 312 17.31 -26.57 4.10
CA LEU A 312 16.81 -26.05 5.39
C LEU A 312 16.78 -27.12 6.50
N CYS A 313 16.77 -28.41 6.14
CA CYS A 313 16.63 -29.52 7.07
C CYS A 313 17.97 -30.04 7.62
N VAL A 314 19.10 -29.38 7.32
CA VAL A 314 20.44 -29.80 7.77
C VAL A 314 20.73 -29.25 9.16
N GLU A 315 21.13 -30.11 10.11
CA GLU A 315 21.64 -29.70 11.43
C GLU A 315 23.17 -29.59 11.46
N PRO A 316 23.75 -28.52 12.08
CA PRO A 316 23.09 -27.36 12.67
C PRO A 316 22.50 -26.43 11.60
N PRO A 317 21.41 -25.69 11.89
CA PRO A 317 20.74 -24.87 10.89
C PRO A 317 21.75 -23.87 10.31
N PRO A 318 22.02 -23.91 8.99
CA PRO A 318 22.94 -22.98 8.38
C PRO A 318 22.39 -21.56 8.58
N ARG A 319 23.28 -20.57 8.79
CA ARG A 319 22.89 -19.17 8.53
C ARG A 319 22.29 -19.15 7.13
N LEU A 320 21.05 -18.70 6.98
CA LEU A 320 20.33 -18.67 5.70
C LEU A 320 21.22 -18.00 4.64
N SER A 321 21.89 -18.82 3.84
CA SER A 321 23.06 -18.41 3.07
C SER A 321 22.67 -17.84 1.71
N ASN A 322 21.41 -18.00 1.31
CA ASN A 322 20.88 -17.51 0.05
C ASN A 322 19.47 -16.91 0.25
N PRO A 323 19.16 -15.75 -0.38
CA PRO A 323 17.81 -15.20 -0.44
C PRO A 323 16.69 -16.18 -0.83
N GLU A 324 16.95 -17.14 -1.72
CA GLU A 324 15.96 -18.15 -2.09
C GLU A 324 15.62 -19.07 -0.91
N VAL A 325 16.64 -19.58 -0.20
CA VAL A 325 16.51 -20.42 1.00
C VAL A 325 15.76 -19.67 2.10
N ALA A 326 16.09 -18.39 2.33
CA ALA A 326 15.38 -17.55 3.29
C ALA A 326 13.90 -17.32 2.92
N THR A 327 13.61 -17.19 1.63
CA THR A 327 12.24 -17.03 1.15
C THR A 327 11.44 -18.32 1.31
N VAL A 328 12.05 -19.47 1.02
CA VAL A 328 11.43 -20.78 1.23
C VAL A 328 11.12 -20.98 2.71
N ALA A 329 12.05 -20.67 3.62
CA ALA A 329 11.83 -20.72 5.06
C ALA A 329 10.66 -19.81 5.49
N MET A 330 10.63 -18.57 5.02
CA MET A 330 9.53 -17.63 5.33
C MET A 330 8.16 -18.17 4.87
N ILE A 331 8.08 -18.73 3.66
CA ILE A 331 6.84 -19.31 3.12
C ILE A 331 6.44 -20.55 3.94
N GLY A 332 7.40 -21.43 4.25
CA GLY A 332 7.19 -22.60 5.12
C GLY A 332 6.60 -22.20 6.47
N CYS A 333 7.25 -21.27 7.18
CA CYS A 333 6.76 -20.75 8.46
C CYS A 333 5.38 -20.08 8.35
N PHE A 334 5.11 -19.35 7.27
CA PHE A 334 3.78 -18.76 7.05
C PHE A 334 2.70 -19.84 6.89
N ILE A 335 2.98 -20.92 6.15
CA ILE A 335 2.06 -22.04 5.99
C ILE A 335 1.81 -22.72 7.35
N VAL A 336 2.88 -23.03 8.09
CA VAL A 336 2.79 -23.59 9.46
C VAL A 336 1.91 -22.71 10.34
N ARG A 337 2.16 -21.40 10.38
CA ARG A 337 1.35 -20.45 11.15
C ARG A 337 -0.11 -20.41 10.70
N ALA A 338 -0.36 -20.35 9.39
CA ALA A 338 -1.72 -20.26 8.87
C ALA A 338 -2.55 -21.54 9.10
N VAL A 339 -1.89 -22.69 9.14
CA VAL A 339 -2.52 -23.98 9.47
C VAL A 339 -2.77 -24.06 10.98
N THR A 340 -1.78 -23.72 11.82
CA THR A 340 -1.91 -23.72 13.28
C THR A 340 -2.99 -22.75 13.78
N GLU A 341 -3.16 -21.59 13.16
CA GLU A 341 -4.23 -20.63 13.49
C GLU A 341 -5.65 -21.14 13.15
N LYS A 342 -5.78 -22.13 12.27
CA LYS A 342 -7.09 -22.61 11.78
C LYS A 342 -7.45 -24.02 12.24
N TRP A 343 -6.48 -24.82 12.66
CA TRP A 343 -6.67 -26.23 12.98
C TRP A 343 -6.54 -26.46 14.48
N ASN A 344 -7.49 -27.19 15.06
CA ASN A 344 -7.55 -27.50 16.49
C ASN A 344 -7.07 -28.93 16.83
N CYS A 345 -6.63 -29.71 15.84
CA CYS A 345 -6.23 -31.10 16.04
C CYS A 345 -4.77 -31.17 16.52
N ARG A 346 -4.57 -31.52 17.80
CA ARG A 346 -3.26 -31.50 18.45
C ARG A 346 -2.22 -32.41 17.77
N SER A 347 -2.60 -33.63 17.37
CA SER A 347 -1.70 -34.55 16.67
C SER A 347 -1.28 -34.05 15.28
N CYS A 348 -2.14 -33.32 14.58
CA CYS A 348 -1.77 -32.70 13.30
C CYS A 348 -0.86 -31.50 13.49
N LEU A 349 -1.01 -30.74 14.58
CA LEU A 349 -0.12 -29.63 14.91
C LEU A 349 1.27 -30.14 15.30
N ASP A 350 1.34 -31.22 16.08
CA ASP A 350 2.61 -31.83 16.49
C ASP A 350 3.44 -32.30 15.28
N LEU A 351 2.80 -32.88 14.26
CA LEU A 351 3.45 -33.29 12.99
C LEU A 351 4.01 -32.12 12.17
N ILE A 352 3.45 -30.92 12.34
CA ILE A 352 3.84 -29.71 11.58
C ILE A 352 4.93 -28.94 12.32
N GLU A 353 4.85 -28.86 13.65
CA GLU A 353 5.82 -28.17 14.49
C GLU A 353 7.10 -29.00 14.72
N ASN A 354 6.97 -30.32 14.79
CA ASN A 354 8.06 -31.27 14.94
C ASN A 354 7.92 -32.39 13.90
N PRO A 355 8.19 -32.12 12.61
CA PRO A 355 8.20 -33.17 11.61
C PRO A 355 9.23 -34.23 12.04
N GLU A 356 8.83 -35.50 12.06
CA GLU A 356 9.78 -36.60 12.22
C GLU A 356 10.79 -36.47 11.08
N CYS A 357 12.02 -36.07 11.38
CA CYS A 357 13.11 -36.12 10.42
C CYS A 357 13.30 -37.59 10.06
N ASP A 358 12.77 -38.01 8.91
CA ASP A 358 13.26 -39.21 8.24
C ASP A 358 14.72 -38.96 7.89
N ALA A 359 15.61 -39.32 8.82
CA ALA A 359 17.04 -39.39 8.64
C ALA A 359 17.37 -40.55 7.68
N SER A 360 17.04 -40.37 6.40
CA SER A 360 17.47 -41.23 5.30
C SER A 360 17.31 -40.55 3.95
N CYS A 361 18.20 -39.61 3.63
CA CYS A 361 18.94 -39.50 2.34
C CYS A 361 19.72 -38.19 2.25
#